data_AF-A0A842UUS2-F1
#
_entry.id   AF-A0A842UUS2-F1
#
_cell.length_a   1.000
_cell.length_b   1.000
_cell.length_c   1.000
_cell.angle_alpha   90.00
_cell.angle_beta   90.00
_cell.angle_gamma   90.00
#
_symmetry.space_group_name_H-M   'P 1'
#
loop_
_entity.id
_entity.type
_entity.pdbx_description
1 polymer ?
#
loop_
_entity_poly.entity_id
_entity_poly.type
_entity_poly.pdbx_seq_one_letter_code
_entity_poly.pdbx_strand_id
1 'polypeptide(L)' 'MPQEEITEYSKYERARMIGSRALQIAMGAPFLIKLKEKDLEKLGYNPVKIAMMELEEDVLPITV' A
#
# COMPACT_ATOMS: atom_id res chain seq x y z
N MET A 1 6.78 -19.33 -14.01
CA MET A 1 6.06 -18.39 -13.14
C MET A 1 6.27 -17.03 -13.78
N PRO A 2 5.34 -16.51 -14.60
CA PRO A 2 5.54 -15.20 -15.17
C PRO A 2 5.15 -14.16 -14.12
N GLN A 3 6.18 -13.54 -13.53
CA GLN A 3 6.15 -12.14 -13.11
C GLN A 3 5.76 -11.25 -14.31
N GLU A 4 5.30 -10.04 -14.00
CA GLU A 4 4.96 -8.92 -14.91
C GLU A 4 3.51 -8.90 -15.41
N GLU A 5 2.62 -8.33 -14.60
CA GLU A 5 1.54 -7.51 -15.15
C GLU A 5 1.71 -6.10 -14.61
N ILE A 6 2.47 -5.29 -15.37
CA ILE A 6 2.37 -3.83 -15.34
C ILE A 6 0.98 -3.50 -15.90
N THR A 7 -0.06 -3.79 -15.14
CA THR A 7 -1.39 -3.28 -15.43
C THR A 7 -1.37 -1.84 -14.97
N GLU A 8 -1.39 -0.90 -15.92
CA GLU A 8 -1.68 0.49 -15.59
C GLU A 8 -3.05 0.55 -14.93
N TYR A 9 -3.08 0.42 -13.59
CA TYR A 9 -4.31 0.57 -12.84
C TYR A 9 -4.89 1.93 -13.14
N SER A 10 -6.18 1.95 -13.50
CA SER A 10 -6.90 3.19 -13.68
C SER A 10 -6.78 4.03 -12.41
N LYS A 11 -6.77 5.36 -12.54
CA LYS A 11 -6.73 6.28 -11.39
C LYS A 11 -7.77 5.95 -10.32
N TYR A 12 -8.89 5.33 -10.71
CA TYR A 12 -9.95 4.86 -9.82
C TYR A 12 -9.59 3.57 -9.06
N GLU A 13 -9.00 2.60 -9.75
CA GLU A 13 -8.55 1.33 -9.17
C GLU A 13 -7.40 1.57 -8.18
N ARG A 14 -6.45 2.42 -8.60
CA ARG A 14 -5.37 2.89 -7.76
C ARG A 14 -5.88 3.56 -6.48
N ALA A 15 -6.84 4.48 -6.61
CA ALA A 15 -7.45 5.15 -5.46
C ALA A 15 -8.19 4.16 -4.54
N ARG A 16 -8.89 3.18 -5.10
CA ARG A 16 -9.62 2.16 -4.35
C ARG A 16 -8.68 1.26 -3.56
N MET A 17 -7.60 0.77 -4.17
CA MET A 17 -6.60 -0.06 -3.49
C MET A 17 -5.93 0.69 -2.33
N ILE A 18 -5.50 1.93 -2.56
CA ILE A 18 -4.91 2.79 -1.51
C ILE A 18 -5.93 3.02 -0.39
N GLY A 19 -7.18 3.33 -0.71
CA GLY A 19 -8.23 3.57 0.28
C GLY A 19 -8.55 2.34 1.13
N SER A 20 -8.76 1.18 0.50
CA SER A 20 -8.98 -0.09 1.19
C SER A 20 -7.80 -0.46 2.08
N ARG A 21 -6.58 -0.26 1.61
CA ARG A 21 -5.39 -0.57 2.41
C ARG A 21 -5.16 0.41 3.55
N ALA A 22 -5.37 1.70 3.33
CA ALA A 22 -5.28 2.72 4.38
C ALA A 22 -6.27 2.42 5.51
N LEU A 23 -7.47 1.92 5.19
CA LEU A 23 -8.43 1.47 6.20
C LEU A 23 -7.90 0.27 7.00
N GLN A 24 -7.34 -0.75 6.33
CA GLN A 24 -6.74 -1.90 7.02
C GLN A 24 -5.66 -1.46 8.01
N ILE A 25 -4.77 -0.55 7.59
CA ILE A 25 -3.73 0.01 8.44
C ILE A 25 -4.32 0.78 9.63
N ALA A 26 -5.35 1.60 9.39
CA ALA A 26 -6.04 2.33 10.46
C ALA A 26 -6.70 1.39 11.48
N MET A 27 -7.08 0.17 11.06
CA MET A 27 -7.60 -0.89 11.93
C MET A 27 -6.51 -1.70 12.66
N GLY A 28 -5.22 -1.35 12.48
CA GLY A 28 -4.11 -2.04 13.13
C GLY A 28 -3.61 -3.28 12.38
N ALA A 29 -3.93 -3.42 11.09
CA ALA A 29 -3.36 -4.50 10.26
C ALA A 29 -1.84 -4.33 10.14
N PRO A 30 -1.08 -5.44 10.08
CA PRO A 30 0.37 -5.39 9.93
C PRO A 30 0.77 -4.84 8.55
N PHE A 31 1.88 -4.11 8.54
CA PHE A 31 2.52 -3.64 7.32
C PHE A 31 3.19 -4.80 6.59
N LEU A 32 3.03 -4.83 5.25
CA LEU A 32 3.64 -5.84 4.39
C LEU A 32 5.02 -5.40 3.87
N ILE A 33 5.26 -4.09 3.81
CA ILE A 33 6.58 -3.52 3.56
C ILE A 33 7.45 -3.53 4.83
N LYS A 34 8.76 -3.69 4.64
CA LYS A 34 9.76 -3.47 5.69
C LYS A 34 9.95 -1.96 5.94
N LEU A 35 8.93 -1.29 6.47
CA LEU A 35 9.11 0.05 7.02
C LEU A 35 9.97 -0.06 8.27
N LYS A 36 11.12 0.63 8.27
CA LYS A 36 11.86 0.85 9.51
C LYS A 36 11.07 1.84 10.37
N GLU A 37 11.15 1.74 11.69
CA GLU A 37 10.47 2.66 12.61
C GLU A 37 10.79 4.14 12.31
N LYS A 38 12.01 4.42 11.83
CA LYS A 38 12.44 5.76 11.35
C LYS A 38 11.61 6.29 10.16
N ASP A 39 11.13 5.42 9.28
CA ASP A 39 10.34 5.82 8.13
C ASP A 39 8.89 6.06 8.56
N LEU A 40 8.36 5.21 9.46
CA LEU A 40 7.05 5.40 10.10
C LEU A 40 6.95 6.71 10.90
N GLU A 41 7.98 7.06 11.68
CA GLU A 41 8.05 8.33 12.40
C GLU A 41 8.08 9.53 11.46
N LYS A 42 8.85 9.47 10.36
CA LYS A 42 8.89 10.53 9.35
C LYS A 42 7.54 10.74 8.65
N LEU A 43 6.76 9.67 8.53
CA LEU A 43 5.44 9.69 7.89
C LEU A 43 4.31 10.06 8.84
N GLY A 44 4.61 10.20 10.13
CA GLY A 44 3.62 10.49 11.17
C GLY A 44 2.54 9.41 11.27
N TYR A 45 2.89 8.16 10.99
CA TYR A 45 1.96 7.02 10.99
C TYR A 45 0.72 7.21 10.09
N ASN A 46 0.81 8.04 9.05
CA ASN A 46 -0.32 8.31 8.17
C ASN A 46 -0.68 7.06 7.34
N PRO A 47 -1.87 6.46 7.52
CA PRO A 47 -2.25 5.22 6.84
C PRO A 47 -2.26 5.32 5.32
N VAL A 48 -2.62 6.50 4.79
CA VAL A 48 -2.68 6.73 3.33
C VAL A 48 -1.30 6.75 2.72
N LYS A 49 -0.33 7.40 3.37
CA LYS A 49 1.05 7.43 2.88
C LYS A 49 1.69 6.05 2.93
N ILE A 50 1.41 5.29 3.98
CA ILE A 50 1.90 3.92 4.13
C ILE A 50 1.31 3.02 3.04
N ALA A 51 -0.01 3.08 2.82
CA ALA A 51 -0.68 2.34 1.75
C ALA A 51 -0.15 2.71 0.36
N MET A 52 0.22 3.97 0.13
CA MET A 52 0.79 4.42 -1.14
C MET A 52 2.17 3.80 -1.40
N MET A 53 3.04 3.73 -0.39
CA MET A 53 4.33 3.05 -0.53
C MET A 53 4.17 1.54 -0.68
N GLU A 54 3.22 0.91 0.02
CA GLU A 54 2.94 -0.52 -0.17
C GLU A 54 2.47 -0.84 -1.58
N LEU A 55 1.74 0.07 -2.21
CA LEU A 55 1.35 -0.06 -3.61
C LEU A 55 2.54 0.15 -4.56
N GLU A 56 3.43 1.11 -4.27
CA GLU A 56 4.64 1.35 -5.07
C GLU A 56 5.64 0.19 -5.00
N GLU A 57 5.71 -0.51 -3.87
CA GLU A 57 6.55 -1.69 -3.65
C GLU A 57 5.89 -3.00 -4.17
N ASP A 58 4.71 -2.93 -4.79
CA ASP A 58 3.96 -4.05 -5.39
C ASP A 58 3.70 -5.25 -4.44
N VAL A 59 3.66 -4.98 -3.13
CA VAL A 59 3.46 -6.00 -2.09
C VAL A 59 2.00 -6.15 -1.67
N LEU A 60 1.11 -5.33 -2.22
CA LEU A 60 -0.32 -5.44 -1.93
C LEU A 60 -0.92 -6.66 -2.65
N PRO A 61 -1.39 -7.69 -1.92
CA PRO A 61 -2.03 -8.86 -2.53
C PRO A 61 -3.48 -8.52 -2.87
N ILE A 62 -3.68 -7.48 -3.68
CA ILE A 62 -5.00 -7.02 -4.11
C ILE A 62 -5.05 -7.21 -5.62
N THR A 63 -5.89 -8.15 -6.04
CA THR A 63 -6.26 -8.33 -7.45
C THR A 63 -7.53 -7.51 -7.69
N VAL A 64 -7.59 -6.76 -8.79
CA VAL A 64 -8.81 -6.06 -9.24
C VAL A 64 -9.78 -6.98 -9.95
#